data_AF-A0A846Y2F7-F1
#
_entry.id   AF-A0A846Y2F7-F1
#
_cell.length_a   1.000
_cell.length_b   1.000
_cell.length_c   1.000
_cell.angle_alpha   90.00
_cell.angle_beta   90.00
_cell.angle_gamma   90.00
#
_symmetry.space_group_name_H-M   'P 1'
#
loop_
_entity.id
_entity.type
_entity.pdbx_description
1 polymer ?
#
loop_
_entity_poly.entity_id
_entity_poly.type
_entity_poly.pdbx_seq_one_letter_code
_entity_poly.pdbx_strand_id
1 'polypeptide(L)'
;MTVSHASVFTPMAAELPPDTDVDAILLDLGDNHVAAPEGKEQDELAELATQARGQGIDLNIVVVQGNRGRDSDLRDLATTVGGTEHGTVVVFSDDWIGTYSDSINRARLEWAEDKAKFQGGHTTTAAQIFIDRLEAPQKVSWTAVTMVLLAGLVVVIGGLYAVKSRRATRAQAADAVEDAPTAPAR
;
A
#
# COMPACT_ATOMS: atom_id res chain seq x y z
N MET A 1 -6.93 35.74 -30.00
CA MET A 1 -7.93 34.86 -29.38
C MET A 1 -7.30 34.26 -28.14
N THR A 2 -7.63 34.76 -26.96
CA THR A 2 -7.12 34.22 -25.68
C THR A 2 -8.14 33.23 -25.15
N VAL A 3 -7.79 31.94 -25.15
CA VAL A 3 -8.63 30.89 -24.59
C VAL A 3 -8.34 30.81 -23.10
N SER A 4 -9.34 31.14 -22.27
CA SER A 4 -9.25 30.99 -20.82
C SER A 4 -9.55 29.53 -20.46
N HIS A 5 -8.52 28.78 -20.05
CA HIS A 5 -8.67 27.43 -19.48
C HIS A 5 -8.43 27.49 -17.97
N ALA A 6 -9.38 28.06 -17.23
CA ALA A 6 -9.43 27.94 -15.77
C ALA A 6 -10.64 27.07 -15.40
N SER A 7 -10.61 25.80 -15.80
CA SER A 7 -11.47 24.79 -15.19
C SER A 7 -10.72 24.30 -13.95
N VAL A 8 -10.96 24.96 -12.82
CA VAL A 8 -10.43 24.50 -11.53
C VAL A 8 -11.38 23.40 -11.05
N PHE A 9 -10.87 22.18 -10.94
CA PHE A 9 -11.58 21.10 -10.26
C PHE A 9 -11.83 21.54 -8.82
N THR A 10 -13.10 21.81 -8.47
CA THR A 10 -13.50 21.95 -7.07
C THR A 10 -13.33 20.57 -6.43
N PRO A 11 -12.47 20.40 -5.40
CA PRO A 11 -12.42 19.16 -4.66
C PRO A 11 -13.80 18.92 -4.03
N MET A 12 -14.40 17.77 -4.32
CA MET A 12 -15.62 17.35 -3.65
C MET A 12 -15.28 16.96 -2.22
N ALA A 13 -16.17 17.31 -1.28
CA ALA A 13 -16.04 16.86 0.10
C ALA A 13 -16.08 15.32 0.12
N ALA A 14 -15.26 14.73 0.99
CA ALA A 14 -15.30 13.31 1.30
C ALA A 14 -16.70 12.96 1.82
N GLU A 15 -17.28 11.85 1.33
CA GLU A 15 -18.63 11.43 1.65
C GLU A 15 -18.55 10.25 2.61
N LEU A 16 -19.23 10.34 3.76
CA LEU A 16 -19.27 9.26 4.74
C LEU A 16 -20.37 8.25 4.38
N PRO A 17 -20.28 6.98 4.81
CA PRO A 17 -21.36 6.03 4.62
C PRO A 17 -22.67 6.57 5.21
N PRO A 18 -23.82 6.33 4.56
CA PRO A 18 -25.09 6.85 5.02
C PRO A 18 -25.38 6.37 6.45
N ASP A 19 -26.05 7.22 7.23
CA ASP A 19 -26.45 6.96 8.62
C ASP A 19 -25.28 6.74 9.61
N THR A 20 -24.09 7.27 9.29
CA THR A 20 -22.92 7.23 10.19
C THR A 20 -22.91 8.43 11.14
N ASP A 21 -22.94 8.16 12.45
CA ASP A 21 -22.68 9.15 13.49
C ASP A 21 -21.23 9.02 13.99
N VAL A 22 -20.38 9.97 13.59
CA VAL A 22 -18.94 9.95 13.93
C VAL A 22 -18.73 10.17 15.42
N ASP A 23 -19.52 11.02 16.07
CA ASP A 23 -19.35 11.31 17.50
C ASP A 23 -19.69 10.08 18.34
N ALA A 24 -20.72 9.32 17.95
CA ALA A 24 -21.05 8.04 18.57
C ALA A 24 -19.94 7.00 18.38
N ILE A 25 -19.38 6.89 17.16
CA ILE A 25 -18.25 6.00 16.88
C ILE A 25 -17.06 6.32 17.78
N LEU A 26 -16.69 7.59 17.89
CA LEU A 26 -15.55 8.01 18.73
C LEU A 26 -15.79 7.66 20.20
N LEU A 27 -17.02 7.83 20.68
CA LEU A 27 -17.40 7.46 22.04
C LEU A 27 -17.23 5.95 22.29
N ASP A 28 -17.72 5.11 21.38
CA ASP A 28 -17.61 3.65 21.48
C ASP A 28 -16.15 3.18 21.39
N LEU A 29 -15.36 3.78 20.49
CA LEU A 29 -13.93 3.49 20.36
C LEU A 29 -13.16 3.83 21.64
N GLY A 30 -13.57 4.88 22.36
CA GLY A 30 -12.99 5.24 23.64
C GLY A 30 -13.20 4.21 24.77
N ASP A 31 -14.20 3.33 24.65
CA ASP A 31 -14.50 2.31 25.66
C ASP A 31 -13.63 1.05 25.44
N ASN A 32 -13.69 0.46 24.25
CA ASN A 32 -13.07 -0.84 23.97
C ASN A 32 -12.39 -0.93 22.60
N HIS A 33 -12.17 0.20 21.92
CA HIS A 33 -11.61 0.29 20.58
C HIS A 33 -12.48 -0.35 19.48
N VAL A 34 -13.78 -0.57 19.74
CA VAL A 34 -14.73 -1.14 18.78
C VAL A 34 -16.06 -0.39 18.75
N ALA A 35 -16.39 0.17 17.59
CA ALA A 35 -17.72 0.69 17.28
C ALA A 35 -18.43 -0.25 16.31
N ALA A 36 -19.50 -0.92 16.75
CA ALA A 36 -20.26 -1.85 15.91
C ALA A 36 -21.77 -1.75 16.18
N PRO A 37 -22.63 -1.92 15.16
CA PRO A 37 -24.07 -1.90 15.34
C PRO A 37 -24.55 -3.11 16.14
N GLU A 38 -25.70 -2.97 16.80
CA GLU A 38 -26.33 -4.05 17.55
C GLU A 38 -26.47 -5.34 16.71
N GLY A 39 -26.15 -6.47 17.32
CA GLY A 39 -26.22 -7.79 16.68
C GLY A 39 -24.96 -8.22 15.92
N LYS A 40 -23.90 -7.41 15.92
CA LYS A 40 -22.54 -7.84 15.53
C LYS A 40 -21.75 -8.34 16.75
N GLU A 41 -20.71 -9.15 16.51
CA GLU A 41 -19.90 -9.77 17.55
C GLU A 41 -18.93 -8.77 18.23
N GLN A 42 -19.45 -7.72 18.88
CA GLN A 42 -18.66 -6.62 19.42
C GLN A 42 -17.61 -7.08 20.45
N ASP A 43 -17.97 -7.99 21.36
CA ASP A 43 -17.05 -8.51 22.38
C ASP A 43 -15.85 -9.24 21.74
N GLU A 44 -16.10 -10.09 20.73
CA GLU A 44 -15.04 -10.81 20.01
C GLU A 44 -14.13 -9.83 19.26
N LEU A 45 -14.71 -8.80 18.64
CA LEU A 45 -13.94 -7.76 17.97
C LEU A 45 -13.08 -6.97 18.96
N ALA A 46 -13.58 -6.70 20.17
CA ALA A 46 -12.85 -5.99 21.21
C ALA A 46 -11.67 -6.81 21.75
N GLU A 47 -11.84 -8.13 21.84
CA GLU A 47 -10.73 -9.05 22.15
C GLU A 47 -9.65 -9.01 21.06
N LEU A 48 -10.05 -9.04 19.77
CA LEU A 48 -9.12 -8.93 18.65
C LEU A 48 -8.38 -7.59 18.61
N ALA A 49 -9.10 -6.48 18.83
CA ALA A 49 -8.50 -5.16 18.94
C ALA A 49 -7.48 -5.14 20.08
N THR A 50 -7.86 -5.59 21.27
CA THR A 50 -6.98 -5.67 22.44
C THR A 50 -5.74 -6.53 22.17
N GLN A 51 -5.90 -7.66 21.50
CA GLN A 51 -4.78 -8.53 21.13
C GLN A 51 -3.82 -7.83 20.17
N ALA A 52 -4.32 -7.23 19.08
CA ALA A 52 -3.51 -6.50 18.11
C ALA A 52 -2.75 -5.34 18.78
N ARG A 53 -3.43 -4.62 19.69
CA ARG A 53 -2.85 -3.57 20.54
C ARG A 53 -1.71 -4.10 21.41
N GLY A 54 -1.88 -5.26 22.04
CA GLY A 54 -0.82 -5.95 22.77
C GLY A 54 0.38 -6.35 21.91
N GLN A 55 0.19 -6.51 20.61
CA GLN A 55 1.24 -6.80 19.62
C GLN A 55 1.83 -5.55 18.95
N GLY A 56 1.46 -4.35 19.41
CA GLY A 56 2.00 -3.09 18.92
C GLY A 56 1.29 -2.52 17.69
N ILE A 57 0.09 -3.01 17.37
CA ILE A 57 -0.80 -2.41 16.37
C ILE A 57 -1.88 -1.65 17.15
N ASP A 58 -1.79 -0.32 17.19
CA ASP A 58 -2.81 0.53 17.82
C ASP A 58 -4.14 0.49 17.04
N LEU A 59 -4.88 -0.62 17.15
CA LEU A 59 -6.03 -0.95 16.31
C LEU A 59 -7.35 -0.45 16.91
N ASN A 60 -8.11 0.29 16.11
CA ASN A 60 -9.50 0.64 16.31
C ASN A 60 -10.35 0.01 15.20
N ILE A 61 -11.45 -0.66 15.57
CA ILE A 61 -12.32 -1.38 14.63
C ILE A 61 -13.68 -0.68 14.59
N VAL A 62 -14.12 -0.31 13.39
CA VAL A 62 -15.45 0.25 13.14
C VAL A 62 -16.19 -0.70 12.21
N VAL A 63 -17.46 -0.98 12.49
CA VAL A 63 -18.32 -1.82 11.66
C VAL A 63 -19.51 -1.00 11.21
N VAL A 64 -19.75 -0.93 9.91
CA VAL A 64 -20.93 -0.28 9.32
C VAL A 64 -21.87 -1.32 8.73
N GLN A 65 -23.17 -1.00 8.70
CA GLN A 65 -24.19 -1.97 8.28
C GLN A 65 -24.29 -2.06 6.75
N GLY A 66 -23.98 -3.24 6.20
CA GLY A 66 -24.15 -3.54 4.78
C GLY A 66 -23.21 -2.77 3.87
N ASN A 67 -23.20 -3.13 2.59
CA ASN A 67 -22.43 -2.40 1.57
C ASN A 67 -23.24 -1.22 1.03
N ARG A 68 -23.54 -0.24 1.89
CA ARG A 68 -24.23 1.00 1.50
C ARG A 68 -23.20 2.05 1.06
N GLY A 69 -23.44 2.70 -0.08
CA GLY A 69 -22.54 3.71 -0.63
C GLY A 69 -21.45 3.12 -1.53
N ARG A 70 -20.29 3.77 -1.57
CA ARG A 70 -19.09 3.34 -2.30
C ARG A 70 -18.04 2.79 -1.33
N ASP A 71 -17.14 1.97 -1.86
CA ASP A 71 -15.95 1.51 -1.15
C ASP A 71 -15.08 2.68 -0.63
N SER A 72 -14.99 3.76 -1.41
CA SER A 72 -14.29 4.99 -1.05
C SER A 72 -14.80 5.63 0.24
N ASP A 73 -16.10 5.50 0.52
CA ASP A 73 -16.74 6.17 1.65
C ASP A 73 -16.25 5.53 2.99
N LEU A 74 -15.89 4.24 2.99
CA LEU A 74 -15.29 3.57 4.15
C LEU A 74 -13.89 4.10 4.46
N ARG A 75 -13.09 4.39 3.42
CA ARG A 75 -11.75 4.96 3.59
C ARG A 75 -11.82 6.39 4.11
N ASP A 76 -12.81 7.15 3.64
CA ASP A 76 -13.05 8.51 4.07
C ASP A 76 -13.52 8.54 5.53
N LEU A 77 -14.37 7.58 5.95
CA LEU A 77 -14.72 7.37 7.36
C LEU A 77 -13.50 6.99 8.20
N ALA A 78 -12.68 6.02 7.76
CA ALA A 78 -11.47 5.62 8.47
C ALA A 78 -10.51 6.80 8.67
N THR A 79 -10.35 7.65 7.64
CA THR A 79 -9.52 8.85 7.69
C THR A 79 -10.08 9.90 8.65
N THR A 80 -11.41 10.07 8.66
CA THR A 80 -12.09 11.02 9.56
C THR A 80 -11.93 10.61 11.02
N VAL A 81 -12.19 9.33 11.33
CA VAL A 81 -12.03 8.77 12.69
C VAL A 81 -10.56 8.78 13.12
N GLY A 82 -9.65 8.36 12.24
CA GLY A 82 -8.21 8.31 12.51
C GLY A 82 -7.57 9.69 12.69
N GLY A 83 -8.20 10.74 12.19
CA GLY A 83 -7.82 12.13 12.48
C GLY A 83 -8.00 12.53 13.95
N THR A 84 -8.85 11.80 14.70
CA THR A 84 -9.15 12.06 16.11
C THR A 84 -8.58 10.97 17.04
N GLU A 85 -8.83 9.69 16.76
CA GLU A 85 -8.40 8.57 17.62
C GLU A 85 -6.91 8.22 17.49
N HIS A 86 -6.24 8.70 16.44
CA HIS A 86 -4.87 8.31 16.06
C HIS A 86 -4.72 6.77 15.91
N GLY A 87 -3.51 6.29 15.62
CA GLY A 87 -3.24 4.87 15.42
C GLY A 87 -3.79 4.33 14.09
N THR A 88 -4.24 3.07 14.10
CA THR A 88 -4.76 2.34 12.95
C THR A 88 -6.25 2.14 13.07
N VAL A 89 -7.03 2.68 12.14
CA VAL A 89 -8.47 2.51 12.06
C VAL A 89 -8.80 1.61 10.87
N VAL A 90 -9.60 0.57 11.13
CA VAL A 90 -10.19 -0.28 10.10
C VAL A 90 -11.71 -0.17 10.18
N VAL A 91 -12.34 0.14 9.04
CA VAL A 91 -13.78 0.22 8.88
C VAL A 91 -14.23 -0.96 8.02
N PHE A 92 -15.09 -1.82 8.56
CA PHE A 92 -15.66 -2.97 7.88
C PHE A 92 -17.11 -2.71 7.46
N SER A 93 -17.44 -3.03 6.21
CA SER A 93 -18.81 -3.34 5.80
C SER A 93 -18.94 -4.86 5.60
N ASP A 94 -19.99 -5.32 4.91
CA ASP A 94 -20.15 -6.77 4.66
C ASP A 94 -19.05 -7.34 3.76
N ASP A 95 -18.66 -6.61 2.71
CA ASP A 95 -17.64 -7.08 1.75
C ASP A 95 -16.49 -6.09 1.53
N TRP A 96 -16.63 -4.85 1.95
CA TRP A 96 -15.63 -3.81 1.74
C TRP A 96 -14.98 -3.40 3.05
N ILE A 97 -13.79 -2.82 2.90
CA ILE A 97 -12.97 -2.37 4.01
C ILE A 97 -12.36 -1.03 3.61
N GLY A 98 -12.31 -0.11 4.56
CA GLY A 98 -11.53 1.12 4.47
C GLY A 98 -10.53 1.19 5.63
N THR A 99 -9.31 1.64 5.36
CA THR A 99 -8.24 1.71 6.37
C THR A 99 -7.59 3.08 6.43
N TYR A 100 -7.14 3.43 7.64
CA TYR A 100 -6.25 4.57 7.91
C TYR A 100 -5.21 4.13 8.96
N SER A 101 -3.97 4.59 8.83
CA SER A 101 -2.98 4.45 9.88
C SER A 101 -1.97 5.59 9.82
N ASP A 102 -1.57 6.09 10.99
CA ASP A 102 -0.49 7.06 11.14
C ASP A 102 0.91 6.43 11.23
N SER A 103 0.97 5.12 11.45
CA SER A 103 2.20 4.37 11.78
C SER A 103 2.49 3.22 10.81
N ILE A 104 1.45 2.61 10.23
CA ILE A 104 1.58 1.54 9.25
C ILE A 104 1.59 2.12 7.84
N ASN A 105 2.59 1.74 7.04
CA ASN A 105 2.67 2.21 5.67
C ASN A 105 1.47 1.72 4.83
N ARG A 106 1.07 2.55 3.87
CA ARG A 106 -0.10 2.29 3.03
C ARG A 106 -0.04 0.95 2.29
N ALA A 107 1.13 0.57 1.77
CA ALA A 107 1.28 -0.70 1.04
C ALA A 107 1.02 -1.94 1.93
N ARG A 108 1.36 -1.88 3.22
CA ARG A 108 1.07 -2.96 4.18
C ARG A 108 -0.41 -2.99 4.57
N LEU A 109 -1.04 -1.83 4.72
CA LEU A 109 -2.50 -1.74 4.94
C LEU A 109 -3.27 -2.31 3.74
N GLU A 110 -2.97 -1.86 2.53
CA GLU A 110 -3.62 -2.34 1.30
C GLU A 110 -3.45 -3.85 1.13
N TRP A 111 -2.27 -4.39 1.47
CA TRP A 111 -2.04 -5.83 1.44
C TRP A 111 -2.89 -6.63 2.44
N ALA A 112 -3.14 -6.08 3.62
CA ALA A 112 -4.01 -6.70 4.62
C ALA A 112 -5.48 -6.56 4.23
N GLU A 113 -5.88 -5.38 3.78
CA GLU A 113 -7.22 -5.03 3.31
C GLU A 113 -7.67 -5.95 2.17
N ASP A 114 -6.83 -6.13 1.14
CA ASP A 114 -7.13 -6.98 -0.03
C ASP A 114 -7.45 -8.43 0.34
N LYS A 115 -6.96 -8.91 1.49
CA LYS A 115 -7.21 -10.27 1.96
C LYS A 115 -8.40 -10.37 2.88
N ALA A 116 -8.71 -9.32 3.60
CA ALA A 116 -9.83 -9.26 4.54
C ALA A 116 -11.16 -8.90 3.86
N LYS A 117 -11.17 -8.39 2.62
CA LYS A 117 -12.39 -8.10 1.85
C LYS A 117 -13.17 -9.37 1.48
N PHE A 118 -14.44 -9.19 1.10
CA PHE A 118 -15.35 -10.21 0.56
C PHE A 118 -15.63 -11.38 1.52
N GLN A 119 -15.84 -11.08 2.80
CA GLN A 119 -16.18 -12.08 3.82
C GLN A 119 -17.69 -12.18 4.08
N GLY A 120 -18.54 -11.51 3.28
CA GLY A 120 -20.00 -11.68 3.36
C GLY A 120 -20.61 -11.32 4.72
N GLY A 121 -20.08 -10.31 5.40
CA GLY A 121 -20.57 -9.84 6.70
C GLY A 121 -19.98 -10.57 7.92
N HIS A 122 -19.07 -11.54 7.71
CA HIS A 122 -18.32 -12.21 8.78
C HIS A 122 -17.17 -11.33 9.29
N THR A 123 -17.51 -10.29 10.04
CA THR A 123 -16.58 -9.24 10.45
C THR A 123 -15.45 -9.74 11.35
N THR A 124 -15.71 -10.65 12.31
CA THR A 124 -14.64 -11.24 13.14
C THR A 124 -13.60 -11.98 12.31
N THR A 125 -14.04 -12.77 11.31
CA THR A 125 -13.13 -13.45 10.37
C THR A 125 -12.32 -12.45 9.55
N ALA A 126 -12.97 -11.40 9.04
CA ALA A 126 -12.30 -10.33 8.29
C ALA A 126 -11.24 -9.62 9.14
N ALA A 127 -11.57 -9.30 10.40
CA ALA A 127 -10.66 -8.68 11.35
C ALA A 127 -9.46 -9.57 11.67
N GLN A 128 -9.66 -10.86 11.92
CA GLN A 128 -8.55 -11.80 12.14
C GLN A 128 -7.62 -11.87 10.92
N ILE A 129 -8.18 -12.01 9.70
CA ILE A 129 -7.37 -12.04 8.47
C ILE A 129 -6.58 -10.74 8.32
N PHE A 130 -7.20 -9.59 8.60
CA PHE A 130 -6.53 -8.30 8.54
C PHE A 130 -5.35 -8.22 9.52
N ILE A 131 -5.57 -8.58 10.79
CA ILE A 131 -4.55 -8.59 11.84
C ILE A 131 -3.41 -9.55 11.50
N ASP A 132 -3.71 -10.79 11.09
CA ASP A 132 -2.72 -11.79 10.72
C ASP A 132 -1.81 -11.29 9.58
N ARG A 133 -2.39 -10.56 8.62
CA ARG A 133 -1.63 -9.94 7.53
C ARG A 133 -0.81 -8.77 8.02
N LEU A 134 -1.32 -7.95 8.93
CA LEU A 134 -0.48 -6.92 9.52
C LEU A 134 0.71 -7.56 10.25
N GLU A 135 0.50 -8.57 11.09
CA GLU A 135 1.56 -9.22 11.88
C GLU A 135 2.59 -9.99 11.05
N ALA A 136 2.19 -10.56 9.92
CA ALA A 136 3.07 -11.32 9.03
C ALA A 136 3.43 -10.53 7.76
N PRO A 137 4.27 -9.48 7.84
CA PRO A 137 4.60 -8.66 6.67
C PRO A 137 5.23 -9.48 5.54
N GLN A 138 5.16 -8.94 4.32
CA GLN A 138 5.63 -9.60 3.11
C GLN A 138 7.04 -10.18 3.31
N LYS A 139 7.16 -11.51 3.25
CA LYS A 139 8.44 -12.24 3.45
C LYS A 139 9.53 -11.86 2.44
N VAL A 140 9.12 -11.32 1.29
CA VAL A 140 10.01 -10.91 0.21
C VAL A 140 10.01 -9.38 0.15
N SER A 141 11.17 -8.78 0.42
CA SER A 141 11.35 -7.35 0.22
C SER A 141 11.43 -7.05 -1.28
N TRP A 142 10.35 -6.51 -1.85
CA TRP A 142 10.34 -6.04 -3.24
C TRP A 142 11.43 -5.01 -3.50
N THR A 143 11.72 -4.14 -2.54
CA THR A 143 12.85 -3.21 -2.63
C THR A 143 14.17 -3.93 -2.82
N ALA A 144 14.43 -5.00 -2.05
CA ALA A 144 15.65 -5.79 -2.20
C ALA A 144 15.69 -6.47 -3.59
N VAL A 145 14.58 -7.04 -4.05
CA VAL A 145 14.48 -7.63 -5.38
C VAL A 145 14.76 -6.60 -6.47
N THR A 146 14.13 -5.42 -6.40
CA THR A 146 14.35 -4.32 -7.33
C THR A 146 15.81 -3.86 -7.33
N MET A 147 16.43 -3.73 -6.14
CA MET A 147 17.83 -3.34 -6.03
C MET A 147 18.77 -4.37 -6.69
N VAL A 148 18.50 -5.67 -6.50
CA VAL A 148 19.26 -6.74 -7.18
C VAL A 148 19.09 -6.66 -8.70
N LEU A 149 17.86 -6.46 -9.19
CA LEU A 149 17.59 -6.34 -10.62
C LEU A 149 18.30 -5.11 -11.22
N LEU A 150 18.27 -3.97 -10.53
CA LEU A 150 18.97 -2.75 -10.96
C LEU A 150 20.49 -2.93 -10.96
N ALA A 151 21.05 -3.57 -9.93
CA ALA A 151 22.47 -3.86 -9.87
C ALA A 151 22.90 -4.80 -11.02
N GLY A 152 22.11 -5.85 -11.29
CA GLY A 152 22.33 -6.74 -12.42
C GLY A 152 22.29 -6.01 -13.76
N LEU A 153 21.32 -5.10 -13.94
CA LEU A 153 21.21 -4.27 -15.14
C LEU A 153 22.46 -3.40 -15.35
N VAL A 154 22.95 -2.73 -14.30
CA VAL A 154 24.18 -1.92 -14.36
C VAL A 154 25.39 -2.77 -14.76
N VAL A 155 25.52 -3.97 -14.19
CA VAL A 155 26.60 -4.91 -14.53
C VAL A 155 26.53 -5.33 -16.01
N VAL A 156 25.33 -5.64 -16.51
CA VAL A 156 25.13 -6.02 -17.93
C VAL A 156 25.52 -4.87 -18.86
N ILE A 157 25.05 -3.64 -18.56
CA ILE A 157 25.39 -2.45 -19.35
C ILE A 157 26.91 -2.21 -19.35
N GLY A 158 27.56 -2.26 -18.17
CA GLY A 158 29.00 -2.10 -18.04
C GLY A 158 29.79 -3.18 -18.79
N GLY A 159 29.34 -4.43 -18.72
CA GLY A 159 29.93 -5.55 -19.46
C GLY A 159 29.84 -5.37 -20.97
N LEU A 160 28.67 -4.99 -21.49
CA LEU A 160 28.47 -4.72 -22.91
C LEU A 160 29.33 -3.54 -23.39
N TYR A 161 29.43 -2.47 -22.60
CA TYR A 161 30.28 -1.33 -22.89
C TYR A 161 31.76 -1.74 -22.95
N ALA A 162 32.25 -2.51 -21.98
CA ALA A 162 33.62 -3.00 -21.95
C ALA A 162 33.95 -3.89 -23.16
N VAL A 163 33.04 -4.80 -23.53
CA VAL A 163 33.20 -5.63 -24.74
C VAL A 163 33.25 -4.78 -26.00
N LYS A 164 32.34 -3.80 -26.15
CA LYS A 164 32.32 -2.87 -27.29
C LYS A 164 33.63 -2.06 -27.38
N SER A 165 34.09 -1.51 -26.26
CA SER A 165 35.35 -0.75 -26.18
C SER A 165 36.55 -1.60 -26.62
N ARG A 166 36.68 -2.82 -26.08
CA ARG A 166 37.76 -3.75 -26.46
C ARG A 166 37.74 -4.10 -27.96
N ARG A 167 36.55 -4.27 -28.55
CA ARG A 167 36.40 -4.52 -29.99
C ARG A 167 36.84 -3.33 -30.84
N ALA A 168 36.52 -2.11 -30.43
CA ALA A 168 36.94 -0.90 -31.13
C ALA A 168 38.47 -0.72 -31.10
N THR A 169 39.11 -0.94 -29.96
CA THR A 169 40.58 -0.88 -29.85
C THR A 169 41.26 -1.95 -30.70
N ARG A 170 40.70 -3.17 -30.75
CA ARG A 170 41.24 -4.26 -31.59
C ARG A 170 41.08 -3.98 -33.08
N ALA A 171 39.98 -3.34 -33.50
CA ALA A 171 39.78 -2.92 -34.88
C ALA A 171 40.80 -1.84 -35.29
N GLN A 172 40.99 -0.81 -34.45
CA GLN A 172 42.00 0.24 -34.70
C GLN A 172 43.43 -0.31 -34.77
N ALA A 173 43.75 -1.29 -33.92
CA ALA A 173 45.05 -1.96 -33.95
C ALA A 173 45.23 -2.84 -35.20
N ALA A 174 44.16 -3.39 -35.76
CA ALA A 174 44.21 -4.16 -37.01
C ALA A 174 44.40 -3.23 -38.23
N ASP A 175 43.65 -2.13 -38.31
CA ASP A 175 43.78 -1.13 -39.38
C ASP A 175 45.19 -0.50 -39.40
N ALA A 176 45.78 -0.24 -38.22
CA ALA A 176 47.13 0.30 -38.11
C ALA A 176 48.25 -0.67 -38.58
N VAL A 177 47.98 -1.98 -38.59
CA VAL A 177 48.91 -3.00 -39.10
C VAL A 177 48.77 -3.15 -40.61
N GLU A 178 47.57 -2.91 -41.17
CA GLU A 178 47.29 -2.97 -42.60
C GLU A 178 47.87 -1.75 -43.36
N ASP A 179 47.88 -0.57 -42.73
CA ASP A 179 48.48 0.66 -43.28
C ASP A 179 50.01 0.77 -43.10
N ALA A 180 50.67 -0.24 -42.50
CA ALA A 180 52.12 -0.23 -42.33
C ALA A 180 52.83 -0.44 -43.69
N PRO A 181 53.70 0.49 -44.15
CA PRO A 181 54.28 0.41 -45.49
C PRO A 181 55.18 -0.83 -45.61
N THR A 182 54.91 -1.66 -46.62
CA THR A 182 55.74 -2.82 -46.97
C THR A 182 57.13 -2.33 -47.38
N ALA A 183 58.12 -2.58 -46.53
CA ALA A 183 59.51 -2.23 -46.82
C ALA A 183 59.98 -2.96 -48.10
N PRO A 184 60.59 -2.26 -49.07
CA PRO A 184 60.99 -2.88 -50.33
C PRO A 184 62.10 -3.91 -50.08
N ALA A 185 61.88 -5.13 -50.59
CA ALA A 185 62.87 -6.20 -50.57
C ALA A 185 64.12 -5.78 -51.36
N ARG A 186 65.29 -5.92 -50.73
CA ARG A 186 66.61 -5.66 -51.33
C ARG A 186 67.03 -6.75 -52.29
#